data_AF-A0A259CGB0-F1
#
_entry.id   AF-A0A259CGB0-F1
#
_cell.length_a   1.000
_cell.length_b   1.000
_cell.length_c   1.000
_cell.angle_alpha   90.00
_cell.angle_beta   90.00
_cell.angle_gamma   90.00
#
_symmetry.space_group_name_H-M   'P 1'
#
loop_
_entity.id
_entity.type
_entity.pdbx_description
1 polymer ?
#
loop_
_entity_poly.entity_id
_entity_poly.type
_entity_poly.pdbx_seq_one_letter_code
_entity_poly.pdbx_strand_id
1 'polypeptide(L)'
;MLAGRDAIVSADAYIGASAIARALDLGADIVVTGRVADPALALGPLLHVFGWAEDDWDRLAAGTLAGHLLECGAQVSGGYFADPGVKDVPDLADVGFPIAEIDRDGGIVISKPEGTGGRIDRFTVIEQMLYEIHDPAAYLTPDVVMDITAARVDEIGRDRVRVSGVRGKPRPDTLKATVCFEAGWLAEAEISYAGPNAAGRARLAADVVRQRLARRAPGLGVRVDAIGIASVFNDTAGATLDAVFDGSAPPDVRLRFAAQSTDRAALDLLLDEVEGLYCAGPAGGGGVRRHLTARLSSASCLVERAHTRPAARLFDVYATEAAQ
;
A
#
# COMPACT_ATOMS: atom_id res chain seq x y z
N MET A 1 -6.51 -16.14 -15.46
CA MET A 1 -5.11 -15.64 -15.35
C MET A 1 -4.11 -16.71 -14.93
N LEU A 2 -4.49 -17.68 -14.09
CA LEU A 2 -3.59 -18.71 -13.56
C LEU A 2 -3.39 -19.94 -14.47
N ALA A 3 -4.27 -20.19 -15.43
CA ALA A 3 -4.18 -21.36 -16.33
C ALA A 3 -2.99 -21.24 -17.29
N GLY A 4 -2.19 -22.31 -17.41
CA GLY A 4 -1.06 -22.42 -18.35
C GLY A 4 0.21 -21.65 -17.96
N ARG A 5 0.37 -21.33 -16.67
CA ARG A 5 1.57 -20.67 -16.12
C ARG A 5 2.39 -21.71 -15.34
N ASP A 6 3.54 -22.11 -15.87
CA ASP A 6 4.34 -23.20 -15.30
C ASP A 6 5.33 -22.74 -14.21
N ALA A 7 5.60 -21.43 -14.10
CA ALA A 7 6.56 -20.87 -13.15
C ALA A 7 5.87 -19.98 -12.09
N ILE A 8 5.22 -20.62 -11.11
CA ILE A 8 4.77 -19.94 -9.89
C ILE A 8 6.00 -19.62 -9.04
N VAL A 9 6.15 -18.36 -8.64
CA VAL A 9 7.25 -17.88 -7.78
C VAL A 9 6.87 -17.99 -6.31
N SER A 10 5.66 -17.56 -5.96
CA SER A 10 5.11 -17.69 -4.61
C SER A 10 3.59 -17.83 -4.63
N ALA A 11 3.03 -18.40 -3.57
CA ALA A 11 1.60 -18.48 -3.32
C ALA A 11 1.36 -18.25 -1.83
N ASP A 12 0.82 -17.08 -1.50
CA ASP A 12 0.75 -16.57 -0.14
C ASP A 12 -0.72 -16.44 0.28
N ALA A 13 -1.18 -17.38 1.12
CA ALA A 13 -2.51 -17.33 1.71
C ALA A 13 -2.57 -16.30 2.86
N TYR A 14 -3.62 -15.50 2.89
CA TYR A 14 -3.91 -14.55 3.97
C TYR A 14 -4.48 -15.34 5.15
N ILE A 15 -3.62 -15.65 6.12
CA ILE A 15 -4.01 -16.39 7.32
C ILE A 15 -4.49 -15.45 8.44
N GLY A 16 -5.16 -16.03 9.43
CA GLY A 16 -5.77 -15.29 10.54
C GLY A 16 -4.90 -15.15 11.78
N ALA A 17 -5.54 -14.71 12.86
CA ALA A 17 -4.94 -14.30 14.13
C ALA A 17 -4.48 -15.45 15.04
N SER A 18 -5.00 -16.67 14.83
CA SER A 18 -4.75 -17.80 15.75
C SER A 18 -3.28 -18.17 15.91
N ALA A 19 -2.49 -18.11 14.84
CA ALA A 19 -1.04 -18.39 14.91
C ALA A 19 -0.26 -17.30 15.67
N ILE A 20 -0.73 -16.05 15.63
CA ILE A 20 -0.15 -14.95 16.40
C ILE A 20 -0.45 -15.17 17.89
N ALA A 21 -1.71 -15.43 18.23
CA ALA A 21 -2.12 -15.75 19.60
C ALA A 21 -1.31 -16.92 20.16
N ARG A 22 -1.16 -17.99 19.36
CA ARG A 22 -0.35 -19.16 19.73
C ARG A 22 1.13 -18.83 19.95
N ALA A 23 1.71 -17.93 19.16
CA ALA A 23 3.09 -17.50 19.36
C ALA A 23 3.26 -16.76 20.69
N LEU A 24 2.30 -15.90 21.04
CA LEU A 24 2.27 -15.20 22.33
C LEU A 24 2.05 -16.18 23.50
N ASP A 25 1.18 -17.18 23.35
CA ASP A 25 0.99 -18.24 24.36
C ASP A 25 2.27 -19.05 24.63
N LEU A 26 3.18 -19.14 23.64
CA LEU A 26 4.48 -19.77 23.81
C LEU A 26 5.49 -18.88 24.56
N GLY A 27 5.12 -17.63 24.87
CA GLY A 27 5.98 -16.65 25.55
C GLY A 27 6.83 -15.81 24.60
N ALA A 28 6.42 -15.63 23.35
CA ALA A 28 7.13 -14.73 22.44
C ALA A 28 6.92 -13.26 22.82
N ASP A 29 8.00 -12.49 22.97
CA ASP A 29 7.94 -11.03 23.13
C ASP A 29 7.70 -10.31 21.80
N ILE A 30 8.21 -10.88 20.70
CA ILE A 30 8.09 -10.35 19.34
C ILE A 30 7.61 -11.48 18.43
N VAL A 31 6.53 -11.24 17.71
CA VAL A 31 5.99 -12.19 16.72
C VAL A 31 6.27 -11.67 15.31
N VAL A 32 7.11 -12.39 14.58
CA VAL A 32 7.32 -12.18 13.14
C VAL A 32 6.42 -13.17 12.39
N THR A 33 5.46 -12.64 11.65
CA THR A 33 4.46 -13.43 10.91
C THR A 33 4.75 -13.43 9.40
N GLY A 34 4.24 -14.44 8.69
CA GLY A 34 4.16 -14.43 7.23
C GLY A 34 3.00 -13.55 6.72
N ARG A 35 2.30 -14.00 5.68
CA ARG A 35 1.12 -13.30 5.15
C ARG A 35 -0.10 -13.52 6.03
N VAL A 36 -0.36 -12.61 6.96
CA VAL A 36 -1.63 -12.53 7.70
C VAL A 36 -2.56 -11.50 7.09
N ALA A 37 -3.85 -11.54 7.45
CA ALA A 37 -4.71 -10.40 7.28
C ALA A 37 -4.27 -9.26 8.21
N ASP A 38 -4.33 -8.03 7.73
CA ASP A 38 -3.82 -6.85 8.42
C ASP A 38 -4.49 -6.67 9.81
N PRO A 39 -5.82 -6.85 9.97
CA PRO A 39 -6.46 -6.82 11.28
C PRO A 39 -6.03 -7.92 12.26
N ALA A 40 -5.49 -9.03 11.75
CA ALA A 40 -5.03 -10.14 12.58
C ALA A 40 -3.86 -9.75 13.49
N LEU A 41 -3.10 -8.71 13.12
CA LEU A 41 -2.00 -8.17 13.93
C LEU A 41 -2.50 -7.57 15.26
N ALA A 42 -3.73 -7.04 15.29
CA ALA A 42 -4.36 -6.60 16.52
C ALA A 42 -5.20 -7.70 17.17
N LEU A 43 -5.94 -8.49 16.37
CA LEU A 43 -6.78 -9.56 16.89
C LEU A 43 -5.98 -10.66 17.60
N GLY A 44 -4.80 -11.04 17.10
CA GLY A 44 -3.96 -12.07 17.70
C GLY A 44 -3.58 -11.80 19.15
N PRO A 45 -3.02 -10.61 19.48
CA PRO A 45 -2.81 -10.17 20.85
C PRO A 45 -4.10 -10.16 21.69
N LEU A 46 -5.23 -9.74 21.13
CA LEU A 46 -6.51 -9.72 21.86
C LEU A 46 -7.01 -11.13 22.20
N LEU A 47 -6.86 -12.09 21.29
CA LEU A 47 -7.14 -13.50 21.54
C LEU A 47 -6.30 -14.04 22.71
N HIS A 48 -5.00 -13.75 22.70
CA HIS A 48 -4.08 -14.16 23.75
C HIS A 48 -4.44 -13.54 25.12
N VAL A 49 -4.64 -12.23 25.16
CA VAL A 49 -4.86 -11.48 26.41
C VAL A 49 -6.23 -11.77 27.02
N PHE A 50 -7.29 -11.85 26.21
CA PHE A 50 -8.66 -12.00 26.71
C PHE A 50 -9.17 -13.44 26.71
N GLY A 51 -8.50 -14.35 25.99
CA GLY A 51 -8.89 -15.75 25.86
C GLY A 51 -10.22 -15.91 25.13
N TRP A 52 -10.53 -15.05 24.16
CA TRP A 52 -11.75 -15.16 23.37
C TRP A 52 -11.78 -16.47 22.58
N ALA A 53 -12.96 -17.10 22.50
CA ALA A 53 -13.13 -18.33 21.74
C ALA A 53 -13.07 -18.05 20.23
N GLU A 54 -12.57 -19.02 19.44
CA GLU A 54 -12.49 -18.90 17.98
C GLU A 54 -13.85 -18.86 17.27
N ASP A 55 -14.94 -19.12 17.98
CA ASP A 55 -16.32 -19.04 17.51
C ASP A 55 -17.14 -17.93 18.20
N ASP A 56 -16.50 -17.08 18.99
CA ASP A 56 -17.10 -15.88 19.57
C ASP A 56 -17.12 -14.73 18.55
N TRP A 57 -17.94 -14.89 17.51
CA TRP A 57 -17.90 -14.05 16.32
C TRP A 57 -18.02 -12.55 16.61
N ASP A 58 -18.83 -12.14 17.58
CA ASP A 58 -19.00 -10.73 17.91
C ASP A 58 -17.73 -10.11 18.50
N ARG A 59 -17.03 -10.83 19.38
CA ARG A 59 -15.74 -10.36 19.92
C ARG A 59 -14.63 -10.41 18.87
N LEU A 60 -14.61 -11.44 18.02
CA LEU A 60 -13.68 -11.51 16.88
C LEU A 60 -13.90 -10.36 15.90
N ALA A 61 -15.16 -9.97 15.66
CA ALA A 61 -15.51 -8.83 14.83
C ALA A 61 -15.08 -7.50 15.47
N ALA A 62 -15.22 -7.36 16.79
CA ALA A 62 -14.69 -6.19 17.50
C ALA A 62 -13.16 -6.09 17.40
N GLY A 63 -12.43 -7.19 17.66
CA GLY A 63 -10.97 -7.19 17.51
C GLY A 63 -10.52 -6.97 16.06
N THR A 64 -11.27 -7.51 15.09
CA THR A 64 -11.03 -7.26 13.66
C THR A 64 -11.26 -5.79 13.31
N LEU A 65 -12.31 -5.16 13.81
CA LEU A 65 -12.56 -3.74 13.60
C LEU A 65 -11.46 -2.88 14.24
N ALA A 66 -11.02 -3.21 15.45
CA ALA A 66 -9.90 -2.53 16.09
C ALA A 66 -8.62 -2.63 15.23
N GLY A 67 -8.32 -3.81 14.71
CA GLY A 67 -7.20 -4.01 13.80
C GLY A 67 -7.33 -3.22 12.49
N HIS A 68 -8.52 -3.23 11.89
CA HIS A 68 -8.82 -2.47 10.68
C HIS A 68 -8.71 -0.95 10.89
N LEU A 69 -9.05 -0.44 12.08
CA LEU A 69 -8.87 0.98 12.40
C LEU A 69 -7.39 1.36 12.66
N LEU A 70 -6.55 0.39 13.03
CA LEU A 70 -5.12 0.58 13.29
C LEU A 70 -4.22 0.35 12.07
N GLU A 71 -4.75 -0.25 11.00
CA GLU A 71 -3.99 -0.48 9.76
C GLU A 71 -3.80 0.82 8.96
N CYS A 72 -3.02 0.74 7.86
CA CYS A 72 -2.71 1.90 7.01
C CYS A 72 -2.00 3.09 7.72
N GLY A 73 -1.46 2.86 8.92
CA GLY A 73 -0.62 3.82 9.63
C GLY A 73 -1.44 4.94 10.29
N ALA A 74 -1.25 6.18 9.84
CA ALA A 74 -1.90 7.35 10.44
C ALA A 74 -3.30 7.65 9.85
N GLN A 75 -3.93 6.69 9.16
CA GLN A 75 -5.11 7.00 8.35
C GLN A 75 -6.30 7.49 9.19
N VAL A 76 -6.62 6.73 10.23
CA VAL A 76 -7.69 7.08 11.18
C VAL A 76 -7.40 8.37 11.96
N SER A 77 -6.14 8.84 11.99
CA SER A 77 -5.71 10.08 12.63
C SER A 77 -5.45 11.25 11.67
N GLY A 78 -5.81 11.10 10.39
CA GLY A 78 -5.80 12.18 9.41
C GLY A 78 -4.82 12.01 8.25
N GLY A 79 -3.91 11.03 8.29
CA GLY A 79 -3.11 10.61 7.12
C GLY A 79 -4.03 10.02 6.04
N TYR A 80 -3.74 10.22 4.75
CA TYR A 80 -4.59 9.77 3.62
C TYR A 80 -6.04 10.32 3.60
N PHE A 81 -6.51 10.92 4.69
CA PHE A 81 -7.77 11.62 4.87
C PHE A 81 -7.63 13.12 4.54
N ALA A 82 -6.49 13.72 4.87
CA ALA A 82 -6.24 15.15 4.69
C ALA A 82 -6.42 15.59 3.24
N ASP A 83 -7.28 16.59 3.04
CA ASP A 83 -7.53 17.24 1.75
C ASP A 83 -7.60 18.76 1.98
N PRO A 84 -6.51 19.51 1.73
CA PRO A 84 -6.42 20.92 2.09
C PRO A 84 -7.60 21.76 1.59
N GLY A 85 -8.27 22.47 2.50
CA GLY A 85 -9.45 23.29 2.23
C GLY A 85 -10.79 22.53 2.23
N VAL A 86 -10.78 21.21 2.38
CA VAL A 86 -11.98 20.36 2.44
C VAL A 86 -12.00 19.52 3.73
N LYS A 87 -10.90 18.83 4.01
CA LYS A 87 -10.66 17.98 5.17
C LYS A 87 -9.34 18.39 5.83
N ASP A 88 -9.32 19.58 6.40
CA ASP A 88 -8.10 20.10 7.03
C ASP A 88 -7.69 19.25 8.24
N VAL A 89 -6.42 18.86 8.26
CA VAL A 89 -5.78 18.11 9.34
C VAL A 89 -4.62 18.94 9.86
N PRO A 90 -4.60 19.29 11.16
CA PRO A 90 -3.55 20.13 11.73
C PRO A 90 -2.24 19.35 11.79
N ASP A 91 -1.14 20.04 11.50
CA ASP A 91 0.23 19.58 11.76
C ASP A 91 0.52 18.14 11.24
N LEU A 92 0.15 17.89 9.99
CA LEU A 92 0.27 16.55 9.38
C LEU A 92 1.72 16.04 9.31
N ALA A 93 2.71 16.94 9.38
CA ALA A 93 4.13 16.57 9.42
C ALA A 93 4.49 15.77 10.68
N ASP A 94 3.88 16.10 11.83
CA ASP A 94 4.07 15.44 13.12
C ASP A 94 2.81 14.63 13.52
N VAL A 95 2.14 14.01 12.54
CA VAL A 95 0.90 13.25 12.75
C VAL A 95 1.08 12.10 13.74
N GLY A 96 0.21 12.06 14.77
CA GLY A 96 0.20 10.98 15.75
C GLY A 96 -0.42 9.71 15.18
N PHE A 97 0.25 8.57 15.34
CA PHE A 97 -0.32 7.26 15.00
C PHE A 97 -1.43 6.88 15.99
N PRO A 98 -2.47 6.15 15.57
CA PRO A 98 -3.61 5.86 16.41
C PRO A 98 -3.27 4.90 17.56
N ILE A 99 -3.98 5.08 18.66
CA ILE A 99 -4.01 4.18 19.81
C ILE A 99 -5.42 3.66 19.93
N ALA A 100 -5.58 2.33 19.99
CA ALA A 100 -6.85 1.70 20.33
C ALA A 100 -6.80 1.17 21.76
N GLU A 101 -7.74 1.61 22.59
CA GLU A 101 -8.07 0.99 23.87
C GLU A 101 -9.19 -0.03 23.61
N ILE A 102 -8.94 -1.30 23.89
CA ILE A 102 -9.92 -2.39 23.73
C ILE A 102 -10.18 -3.04 25.09
N ASP A 103 -11.45 -3.16 25.47
CA ASP A 103 -11.85 -3.90 26.68
C ASP A 103 -12.17 -5.38 26.39
N ARG A 104 -12.37 -6.16 27.46
CA ARG A 104 -12.62 -7.61 27.38
C ARG A 104 -13.91 -7.96 26.62
N ASP A 105 -14.87 -7.05 26.55
CA ASP A 105 -16.15 -7.24 25.88
C ASP A 105 -16.14 -6.73 24.43
N GLY A 106 -15.00 -6.20 23.97
CA GLY A 106 -14.84 -5.71 22.60
C GLY A 106 -15.24 -4.24 22.43
N GLY A 107 -15.36 -3.47 23.50
CA GLY A 107 -15.49 -2.02 23.41
C GLY A 107 -14.21 -1.38 22.90
N ILE A 108 -14.31 -0.47 21.92
CA ILE A 108 -13.17 0.16 21.25
C ILE A 108 -13.21 1.66 21.46
N VAL A 109 -12.10 2.24 21.89
CA VAL A 109 -11.87 3.69 21.87
C VAL A 109 -10.60 3.98 21.09
N ILE A 110 -10.71 4.79 20.04
CA ILE A 110 -9.59 5.28 19.25
C ILE A 110 -9.17 6.65 19.77
N SER A 111 -7.87 6.85 19.89
CA SER A 111 -7.21 8.11 20.24
C SER A 111 -5.86 8.25 19.53
N LYS A 112 -5.09 9.28 19.87
CA LYS A 112 -3.72 9.50 19.39
C LYS A 112 -2.85 10.07 20.52
N PRO A 113 -1.50 9.94 20.44
CA PRO A 113 -0.61 10.54 21.43
C PRO A 113 -0.83 12.05 21.61
N GLU A 114 -0.81 12.52 22.86
CA GLU A 114 -0.94 13.93 23.19
C GLU A 114 0.24 14.74 22.61
N GLY A 115 -0.02 15.98 22.18
CA GLY A 115 1.01 16.89 21.65
C GLY A 115 1.44 16.63 20.19
N THR A 116 0.88 15.61 19.53
CA THR A 116 1.11 15.35 18.10
C THR A 116 0.10 16.07 17.20
N GLY A 117 0.39 16.16 15.91
CA GLY A 117 -0.55 16.57 14.88
C GLY A 117 -1.62 15.51 14.59
N GLY A 118 -2.39 15.71 13.52
CA GLY A 118 -3.54 14.86 13.20
C GLY A 118 -4.79 15.23 13.99
N ARG A 119 -5.87 14.48 13.75
CA ARG A 119 -7.13 14.57 14.49
C ARG A 119 -7.83 13.21 14.54
N ILE A 120 -8.49 12.90 15.66
CA ILE A 120 -9.38 11.75 15.79
C ILE A 120 -10.81 12.27 16.00
N ASP A 121 -11.68 12.05 15.03
CA ASP A 121 -13.10 12.39 15.12
C ASP A 121 -13.97 11.39 14.37
N ARG A 122 -15.30 11.62 14.33
CA ARG A 122 -16.19 10.69 13.66
C ARG A 122 -15.87 10.52 12.18
N PHE A 123 -15.36 11.55 11.50
CA PHE A 123 -15.12 11.50 10.06
C PHE A 123 -13.91 10.63 9.74
N THR A 124 -12.81 10.82 10.47
CA THR A 124 -11.60 10.01 10.26
C THR A 124 -11.85 8.54 10.61
N VAL A 125 -12.61 8.28 11.67
CA VAL A 125 -13.00 6.92 12.07
C VAL A 125 -13.97 6.26 11.09
N ILE A 126 -14.98 6.97 10.60
CA ILE A 126 -15.92 6.42 9.61
C ILE A 126 -15.22 6.15 8.27
N GLU A 127 -14.35 7.04 7.82
CA GLU A 127 -13.62 6.87 6.56
C GLU A 127 -12.68 5.67 6.62
N GLN A 128 -11.95 5.49 7.72
CA GLN A 128 -11.13 4.30 7.92
C GLN A 128 -12.00 3.04 8.05
N MET A 129 -13.10 3.08 8.80
CA MET A 129 -13.98 1.92 8.99
C MET A 129 -14.60 1.42 7.67
N LEU A 130 -14.75 2.28 6.66
CA LEU A 130 -15.31 1.94 5.34
C LEU A 130 -14.22 1.68 4.28
N TYR A 131 -12.96 1.92 4.62
CA TYR A 131 -11.85 1.84 3.68
C TYR A 131 -11.62 0.40 3.20
N GLU A 132 -11.48 0.20 1.89
CA GLU A 132 -11.28 -1.13 1.26
C GLU A 132 -12.38 -2.18 1.55
N ILE A 133 -13.54 -1.76 2.08
CA ILE A 133 -14.70 -2.65 2.29
C ILE A 133 -15.66 -2.55 1.11
N HIS A 134 -15.89 -3.69 0.45
CA HIS A 134 -16.85 -3.77 -0.66
C HIS A 134 -18.31 -3.91 -0.17
N ASP A 135 -18.55 -4.79 0.79
CA ASP A 135 -19.87 -5.03 1.40
C ASP A 135 -19.79 -4.80 2.92
N PRO A 136 -20.34 -3.68 3.43
CA PRO A 136 -20.36 -3.39 4.87
C PRO A 136 -21.10 -4.42 5.72
N ALA A 137 -21.98 -5.24 5.14
CA ALA A 137 -22.67 -6.31 5.85
C ALA A 137 -21.87 -7.62 5.86
N ALA A 138 -20.79 -7.72 5.08
CA ALA A 138 -20.04 -8.97 4.90
C ALA A 138 -18.56 -8.71 4.57
N TYR A 139 -17.86 -8.00 5.44
CA TYR A 139 -16.41 -7.87 5.33
C TYR A 139 -15.72 -9.20 5.67
N LEU A 140 -15.23 -9.88 4.65
CA LEU A 140 -14.63 -11.21 4.77
C LEU A 140 -13.18 -11.11 5.26
N THR A 141 -12.92 -11.56 6.48
CA THR A 141 -11.55 -11.77 6.98
C THR A 141 -11.31 -13.26 7.26
N PRO A 142 -10.05 -13.69 7.45
CA PRO A 142 -9.76 -15.06 7.82
C PRO A 142 -10.42 -15.48 9.14
N ASP A 143 -10.60 -14.59 10.09
CA ASP A 143 -11.03 -14.94 11.44
C ASP A 143 -12.55 -14.81 11.65
N VAL A 144 -13.23 -13.94 10.89
CA VAL A 144 -14.66 -13.66 11.04
C VAL A 144 -15.22 -13.00 9.77
N VAL A 145 -16.52 -13.13 9.51
CA VAL A 145 -17.19 -12.23 8.57
C VAL A 145 -17.80 -11.08 9.35
N MET A 146 -17.21 -9.89 9.22
CA MET A 146 -17.57 -8.70 10.00
C MET A 146 -18.72 -7.93 9.35
N ASP A 147 -19.69 -7.54 10.16
CA ASP A 147 -20.84 -6.72 9.78
C ASP A 147 -20.81 -5.40 10.56
N ILE A 148 -20.61 -4.30 9.84
CA ILE A 148 -20.53 -2.94 10.39
C ILE A 148 -21.81 -2.13 10.16
N THR A 149 -22.88 -2.74 9.64
CA THR A 149 -24.12 -2.00 9.30
C THR A 149 -24.82 -1.38 10.51
N ALA A 150 -24.59 -1.92 11.71
CA ALA A 150 -25.09 -1.40 12.97
C ALA A 150 -24.04 -0.65 13.80
N ALA A 151 -22.87 -0.37 13.22
CA ALA A 151 -21.78 0.31 13.91
C ALA A 151 -22.19 1.74 14.33
N ARG A 152 -21.77 2.14 15.52
CA ARG A 152 -21.96 3.47 16.10
C ARG A 152 -20.60 4.09 16.37
N VAL A 153 -20.46 5.35 16.00
CA VAL A 153 -19.23 6.13 16.14
C VAL A 153 -19.55 7.38 16.95
N ASP A 154 -19.10 7.41 18.20
CA ASP A 154 -19.42 8.45 19.17
C ASP A 154 -18.15 9.21 19.58
N GLU A 155 -18.11 10.52 19.35
CA GLU A 155 -17.06 11.39 19.89
C GLU A 155 -17.26 11.58 21.39
N ILE A 156 -16.31 11.08 22.19
CA ILE A 156 -16.41 11.07 23.67
C ILE A 156 -15.41 12.02 24.33
N GLY A 157 -14.68 12.79 23.53
CA GLY A 157 -13.69 13.77 23.97
C GLY A 157 -12.91 14.32 22.78
N ARG A 158 -12.01 15.27 23.06
CA ARG A 158 -11.05 15.74 22.06
C ARG A 158 -10.16 14.58 21.66
N ASP A 159 -10.05 14.34 20.35
CA ASP A 159 -9.24 13.27 19.77
C ASP A 159 -9.54 11.88 20.37
N ARG A 160 -10.82 11.64 20.74
CA ARG A 160 -11.23 10.39 21.38
C ARG A 160 -12.61 9.95 20.92
N VAL A 161 -12.65 8.83 20.21
CA VAL A 161 -13.87 8.32 19.56
C VAL A 161 -14.11 6.88 19.98
N ARG A 162 -15.32 6.59 20.46
CA ARG A 162 -15.79 5.24 20.76
C ARG A 162 -16.44 4.63 19.52
N VAL A 163 -16.11 3.38 19.24
CA VAL A 163 -16.77 2.57 18.20
C VAL A 163 -17.43 1.36 18.83
N SER A 164 -18.68 1.10 18.47
CA SER A 164 -19.47 -0.03 19.01
C SER A 164 -20.47 -0.54 17.98
N GLY A 165 -21.19 -1.64 18.28
CA GLY A 165 -22.29 -2.12 17.45
C GLY A 165 -21.89 -2.99 16.25
N VAL A 166 -20.61 -3.27 16.08
CA VAL A 166 -20.12 -4.28 15.12
C VAL A 166 -20.58 -5.69 15.52
N ARG A 167 -20.82 -6.53 14.53
CA ARG A 167 -21.27 -7.92 14.69
C ARG A 167 -20.43 -8.86 13.86
N GLY A 168 -20.34 -10.12 14.30
CA GLY A 168 -19.65 -11.17 13.58
C GLY A 168 -20.58 -12.26 13.06
N LYS A 169 -20.20 -12.84 11.93
CA LYS A 169 -20.76 -14.05 11.34
C LYS A 169 -19.65 -15.11 11.24
N PRO A 170 -20.01 -16.40 11.11
CA PRO A 170 -19.01 -17.47 10.99
C PRO A 170 -17.95 -17.16 9.94
N ARG A 171 -16.69 -17.44 10.28
CA ARG A 171 -15.55 -17.24 9.36
C ARG A 171 -15.78 -17.98 8.03
N PRO A 172 -15.29 -17.46 6.88
CA PRO A 172 -15.47 -18.11 5.57
C PRO A 172 -14.82 -19.50 5.53
N ASP A 173 -15.22 -20.44 4.66
CA ASP A 173 -14.51 -21.74 4.53
C ASP A 173 -13.21 -21.65 3.71
N THR A 174 -13.02 -20.55 2.99
CA THR A 174 -11.87 -20.29 2.12
C THR A 174 -11.05 -19.09 2.59
N LEU A 175 -9.77 -19.07 2.22
CA LEU A 175 -8.86 -17.93 2.40
C LEU A 175 -8.52 -17.30 1.05
N LYS A 176 -8.31 -15.99 1.05
CA LYS A 176 -7.68 -15.29 -0.08
C LYS A 176 -6.22 -15.72 -0.16
N ALA A 177 -5.75 -16.06 -1.35
CA ALA A 177 -4.33 -16.27 -1.64
C ALA A 177 -3.89 -15.37 -2.79
N THR A 178 -2.69 -14.82 -2.68
CA THR A 178 -2.04 -14.08 -3.76
C THR A 178 -0.97 -14.98 -4.37
N VAL A 179 -1.11 -15.30 -5.65
CA VAL A 179 -0.15 -16.11 -6.39
C VAL A 179 0.67 -15.20 -7.29
N CYS A 180 1.99 -15.24 -7.13
CA CYS A 180 2.95 -14.46 -7.89
C CYS A 180 3.66 -15.33 -8.93
N PHE A 181 3.85 -14.80 -10.14
CA PHE A 181 4.54 -15.46 -11.24
C PHE A 181 5.41 -14.46 -11.99
N GLU A 182 6.46 -14.96 -12.64
CA GLU A 182 7.36 -14.12 -13.43
C GLU A 182 6.61 -13.43 -14.59
N ALA A 183 6.92 -12.15 -14.79
CA ALA A 183 6.22 -11.29 -15.75
C ALA A 183 7.18 -10.47 -16.62
N GLY A 184 8.38 -11.00 -16.85
CA GLY A 184 9.42 -10.35 -17.64
C GLY A 184 10.00 -9.13 -16.94
N TRP A 185 10.15 -8.04 -17.70
CA TRP A 185 10.81 -6.81 -17.23
C TRP A 185 9.98 -5.56 -17.53
N LEU A 186 10.18 -4.53 -16.71
CA LEU A 186 9.71 -3.16 -16.93
C LEU A 186 10.94 -2.33 -17.32
N ALA A 187 10.93 -1.75 -18.50
CA ALA A 187 11.87 -0.70 -18.88
C ALA A 187 11.25 0.66 -18.65
N GLU A 188 11.98 1.53 -17.98
CA GLU A 188 11.63 2.94 -17.79
C GLU A 188 12.81 3.80 -18.19
N ALA A 189 12.57 4.73 -19.11
CA ALA A 189 13.53 5.76 -19.45
C ALA A 189 12.88 7.13 -19.43
N GLU A 190 13.62 8.14 -19.01
CA GLU A 190 13.09 9.49 -18.86
C GLU A 190 14.04 10.51 -19.45
N ILE A 191 13.51 11.67 -19.86
CA ILE A 191 14.31 12.82 -20.31
C ILE A 191 13.55 14.12 -20.06
N SER A 192 14.25 15.18 -19.67
CA SER A 192 13.67 16.50 -19.37
C SER A 192 13.83 17.49 -20.52
N TYR A 193 12.84 18.35 -20.68
CA TYR A 193 12.89 19.55 -21.52
C TYR A 193 12.40 20.76 -20.74
N ALA A 194 13.13 21.87 -20.90
CA ALA A 194 12.95 23.04 -20.08
C ALA A 194 13.17 24.33 -20.91
N GLY A 195 12.68 25.48 -20.41
CA GLY A 195 12.76 26.77 -21.11
C GLY A 195 11.72 26.94 -22.24
N PRO A 196 11.84 27.99 -23.07
CA PRO A 196 10.86 28.29 -24.11
C PRO A 196 10.60 27.09 -25.03
N ASN A 197 9.34 26.80 -25.34
CA ASN A 197 8.93 25.68 -26.18
C ASN A 197 9.32 24.27 -25.66
N ALA A 198 9.49 24.09 -24.34
CA ALA A 198 9.77 22.79 -23.73
C ALA A 198 8.76 21.70 -24.13
N ALA A 199 7.46 22.00 -24.07
CA ALA A 199 6.39 21.05 -24.44
C ALA A 199 6.46 20.62 -25.92
N GLY A 200 6.76 21.53 -26.84
CA GLY A 200 6.94 21.20 -28.25
C GLY A 200 8.14 20.30 -28.50
N ARG A 201 9.25 20.53 -27.80
CA ARG A 201 10.44 19.65 -27.86
C ARG A 201 10.16 18.28 -27.25
N ALA A 202 9.45 18.23 -26.13
CA ALA A 202 9.03 16.97 -25.53
C ALA A 202 8.12 16.16 -26.47
N ARG A 203 7.16 16.80 -27.15
CA ARG A 203 6.34 16.12 -28.16
C ARG A 203 7.20 15.52 -29.27
N LEU A 204 8.13 16.30 -29.82
CA LEU A 204 9.03 15.84 -30.88
C LEU A 204 9.89 14.65 -30.41
N ALA A 205 10.41 14.71 -29.18
CA ALA A 205 11.20 13.62 -28.60
C ALA A 205 10.39 12.32 -28.50
N ALA A 206 9.15 12.41 -28.01
CA ALA A 206 8.24 11.26 -27.95
C ALA A 206 7.98 10.65 -29.32
N ASP A 207 7.78 11.49 -30.34
CA ASP A 207 7.50 11.03 -31.69
C ASP A 207 8.74 10.38 -32.34
N VAL A 208 9.94 10.93 -32.11
CA VAL A 208 11.21 10.35 -32.57
C VAL A 208 11.40 8.93 -32.01
N VAL A 209 11.25 8.75 -30.69
CA VAL A 209 11.41 7.42 -30.06
C VAL A 209 10.39 6.43 -30.60
N ARG A 210 9.11 6.84 -30.72
CA ARG A 210 8.06 5.98 -31.31
C ARG A 210 8.39 5.56 -32.74
N GLN A 211 8.83 6.48 -33.59
CA GLN A 211 9.18 6.19 -34.98
C GLN A 211 10.36 5.22 -35.08
N ARG A 212 11.38 5.37 -34.22
CA ARG A 212 12.54 4.48 -34.23
C ARG A 212 12.19 3.08 -33.72
N LEU A 213 11.42 2.98 -32.64
CA LEU A 213 10.96 1.69 -32.11
C LEU A 213 10.01 0.97 -33.06
N ALA A 214 9.15 1.68 -33.78
CA ALA A 214 8.32 1.06 -34.81
C ALA A 214 9.15 0.34 -35.89
N ARG A 215 10.40 0.78 -36.14
CA ARG A 215 11.32 0.14 -37.10
C ARG A 215 12.18 -0.96 -36.46
N ARG A 216 12.66 -0.73 -35.23
CA ARG A 216 13.70 -1.55 -34.59
C ARG A 216 13.14 -2.59 -33.61
N ALA A 217 11.96 -2.36 -33.05
CA ALA A 217 11.23 -3.28 -32.16
C ALA A 217 9.74 -3.29 -32.51
N PRO A 218 9.36 -3.71 -33.73
CA PRO A 218 7.96 -3.75 -34.15
C PRO A 218 7.16 -4.69 -33.23
N GLY A 219 6.18 -4.14 -32.51
CA GLY A 219 5.36 -4.88 -31.54
C GLY A 219 5.60 -4.52 -30.08
N LEU A 220 6.67 -3.78 -29.77
CA LEU A 220 6.86 -3.27 -28.40
C LEU A 220 5.89 -2.11 -28.14
N GLY A 221 4.92 -2.34 -27.25
CA GLY A 221 4.02 -1.30 -26.76
C GLY A 221 4.73 -0.37 -25.77
N VAL A 222 4.82 0.92 -26.10
CA VAL A 222 5.45 1.94 -25.26
C VAL A 222 4.44 2.99 -24.81
N ARG A 223 4.29 3.14 -23.50
CA ARG A 223 3.57 4.27 -22.91
C ARG A 223 4.53 5.45 -22.78
N VAL A 224 4.07 6.64 -23.17
CA VAL A 224 4.82 7.88 -22.97
C VAL A 224 3.97 8.84 -22.17
N ASP A 225 4.44 9.18 -20.98
CA ASP A 225 3.81 10.07 -20.03
C ASP A 225 4.57 11.41 -20.03
N ALA A 226 3.84 12.52 -19.95
CA ALA A 226 4.41 13.84 -19.69
C ALA A 226 4.11 14.23 -18.24
N ILE A 227 5.15 14.43 -17.44
CA ILE A 227 5.13 14.73 -16.02
C ILE A 227 5.62 16.17 -15.84
N GLY A 228 4.92 17.03 -15.09
CA GLY A 228 5.38 18.42 -14.92
C GLY A 228 4.57 19.28 -13.95
N ILE A 229 5.13 19.44 -12.74
CA ILE A 229 5.12 20.64 -11.88
C ILE A 229 6.55 20.67 -11.26
N ALA A 230 7.35 21.68 -11.61
CA ALA A 230 8.74 21.87 -11.12
C ALA A 230 9.63 20.59 -11.11
N SER A 231 9.57 19.76 -12.15
CA SER A 231 10.25 18.45 -12.22
C SER A 231 11.71 18.50 -12.69
N VAL A 232 12.18 19.66 -13.15
CA VAL A 232 13.51 19.89 -13.76
C VAL A 232 14.22 21.06 -13.10
N PHE A 233 13.51 22.15 -12.84
CA PHE A 233 14.10 23.39 -12.33
C PHE A 233 13.98 23.59 -10.82
N ASN A 234 13.36 22.67 -10.09
CA ASN A 234 13.32 22.81 -8.64
C ASN A 234 14.72 22.70 -8.03
N ASP A 235 14.95 23.52 -7.02
CA ASP A 235 16.15 23.48 -6.21
C ASP A 235 15.87 22.76 -4.88
N THR A 236 16.93 22.51 -4.11
CA THR A 236 16.81 21.88 -2.78
C THR A 236 16.03 22.73 -1.79
N ALA A 237 15.88 24.04 -2.04
CA ALA A 237 15.14 24.95 -1.18
C ALA A 237 13.63 24.99 -1.51
N GLY A 238 13.21 24.42 -2.65
CA GLY A 238 11.81 24.39 -3.08
C GLY A 238 11.30 25.67 -3.76
N ALA A 239 12.17 26.66 -4.01
CA ALA A 239 11.72 27.99 -4.42
C ALA A 239 10.99 27.99 -5.77
N THR A 240 11.40 27.13 -6.71
CA THR A 240 10.71 27.00 -8.00
C THR A 240 9.40 26.22 -7.88
N LEU A 241 9.31 25.26 -6.96
CA LEU A 241 8.06 24.57 -6.67
C LEU A 241 7.01 25.54 -6.12
N ASP A 242 7.40 26.39 -5.17
CA ASP A 242 6.54 27.44 -4.62
C ASP A 242 6.10 28.42 -5.73
N ALA A 243 7.03 28.85 -6.58
CA ALA A 243 6.76 29.73 -7.71
C ALA A 243 5.89 29.12 -8.83
N VAL A 244 5.83 27.79 -8.93
CA VAL A 244 4.88 27.14 -9.85
C VAL A 244 3.49 27.07 -9.22
N PHE A 245 3.39 26.84 -7.91
CA PHE A 245 2.10 26.83 -7.20
C PHE A 245 1.45 28.21 -7.07
N ASP A 246 2.24 29.28 -6.96
CA ASP A 246 1.74 30.66 -6.98
C ASP A 246 1.47 31.20 -8.40
N GLY A 247 1.82 30.43 -9.43
CA GLY A 247 1.62 30.75 -10.85
C GLY A 247 2.65 31.72 -11.46
N SER A 248 3.75 32.02 -10.76
CA SER A 248 4.78 32.97 -11.19
C SER A 248 5.91 32.37 -12.04
N ALA A 249 6.02 31.03 -12.11
CA ALA A 249 7.01 30.32 -12.91
C ALA A 249 6.37 29.40 -13.99
N PRO A 250 6.94 29.32 -15.20
CA PRO A 250 6.46 28.41 -16.24
C PRO A 250 6.80 26.95 -15.88
N PRO A 251 5.89 25.99 -16.16
CA PRO A 251 6.16 24.58 -15.90
C PRO A 251 7.24 24.04 -16.83
N ASP A 252 8.01 23.08 -16.33
CA ASP A 252 8.89 22.22 -17.13
C ASP A 252 8.18 20.93 -17.54
N VAL A 253 8.81 20.13 -18.41
CA VAL A 253 8.25 18.85 -18.85
C VAL A 253 9.30 17.75 -18.73
N ARG A 254 8.98 16.73 -17.95
CA ARG A 254 9.68 15.45 -17.87
C ARG A 254 8.90 14.42 -18.69
N LEU A 255 9.54 13.81 -19.68
CA LEU A 255 8.97 12.65 -20.34
C LEU A 255 9.38 11.38 -19.62
N ARG A 256 8.44 10.45 -19.46
CA ARG A 256 8.68 9.07 -19.06
C ARG A 256 8.20 8.13 -20.14
N PHE A 257 9.08 7.25 -20.59
CA PHE A 257 8.82 6.16 -21.51
C PHE A 257 8.81 4.86 -20.70
N ALA A 258 7.74 4.08 -20.80
CA ALA A 258 7.60 2.82 -20.09
C ALA A 258 7.13 1.71 -21.02
N ALA A 259 7.79 0.55 -20.96
CA ALA A 259 7.39 -0.64 -21.70
C ALA A 259 7.60 -1.91 -20.87
N GLN A 260 6.77 -2.91 -21.14
CA GLN A 260 6.80 -4.20 -20.45
C GLN A 260 6.94 -5.31 -21.49
N SER A 261 7.88 -6.24 -21.28
CA SER A 261 8.10 -7.36 -22.19
C SER A 261 8.88 -8.48 -21.51
N THR A 262 8.76 -9.70 -22.03
CA THR A 262 9.70 -10.81 -21.75
C THR A 262 10.91 -10.80 -22.69
N ASP A 263 10.89 -9.98 -23.74
CA ASP A 263 12.06 -9.73 -24.59
C ASP A 263 12.88 -8.59 -23.99
N ARG A 264 13.94 -8.96 -23.27
CA ARG A 264 14.86 -8.00 -22.66
C ARG A 264 15.61 -7.15 -23.71
N ALA A 265 15.95 -7.71 -24.86
CA ALA A 265 16.70 -6.98 -25.88
C ALA A 265 15.86 -5.85 -26.50
N ALA A 266 14.57 -6.09 -26.73
CA ALA A 266 13.65 -5.05 -27.19
C ALA A 266 13.49 -3.91 -26.15
N LEU A 267 13.55 -4.25 -24.86
CA LEU A 267 13.48 -3.28 -23.77
C LEU A 267 14.77 -2.45 -23.64
N ASP A 268 15.94 -3.10 -23.72
CA ASP A 268 17.23 -2.39 -23.72
C ASP A 268 17.30 -1.41 -24.90
N LEU A 269 16.78 -1.80 -26.07
CA LEU A 269 16.66 -0.92 -27.22
C LEU A 269 15.80 0.34 -26.97
N LEU A 270 14.69 0.22 -26.22
CA LEU A 270 13.92 1.40 -25.79
C LEU A 270 14.78 2.34 -24.93
N LEU A 271 15.52 1.78 -23.97
CA LEU A 271 16.38 2.58 -23.09
C LEU A 271 17.45 3.32 -23.89
N ASP A 272 18.09 2.63 -24.83
CA ASP A 272 19.11 3.20 -25.72
C ASP A 272 18.53 4.30 -26.63
N GLU A 273 17.29 4.14 -27.13
CA GLU A 273 16.64 5.15 -27.97
C GLU A 273 16.33 6.45 -27.23
N VAL A 274 15.96 6.34 -25.96
CA VAL A 274 15.72 7.52 -25.11
C VAL A 274 17.05 8.17 -24.72
N GLU A 275 18.08 7.39 -24.38
CA GLU A 275 19.44 7.93 -24.12
C GLU A 275 20.02 8.62 -25.35
N GLY A 276 19.80 8.07 -26.53
CA GLY A 276 20.21 8.66 -27.80
C GLY A 276 19.65 10.06 -28.07
N LEU A 277 18.56 10.47 -27.40
CA LEU A 277 18.00 11.82 -27.54
C LEU A 277 18.94 12.93 -27.07
N TYR A 278 19.95 12.64 -26.24
CA TYR A 278 20.95 13.64 -25.81
C TYR A 278 21.60 14.36 -26.99
N CYS A 279 22.01 13.59 -28.01
CA CYS A 279 22.77 14.12 -29.15
C CYS A 279 22.09 13.83 -30.49
N ALA A 280 21.04 13.01 -30.51
CA ALA A 280 20.27 12.68 -31.70
C ALA A 280 18.77 12.94 -31.50
N GLY A 281 18.40 13.86 -30.61
CA GLY A 281 17.02 14.27 -30.34
C GLY A 281 16.83 15.79 -30.40
N PRO A 282 15.67 16.30 -29.95
CA PRO A 282 15.42 17.73 -29.84
C PRO A 282 16.41 18.43 -28.92
N ALA A 283 16.70 19.70 -29.20
CA ALA A 283 17.68 20.49 -28.45
C ALA A 283 17.34 20.63 -26.95
N GLY A 284 18.37 20.69 -26.11
CA GLY A 284 18.21 20.96 -24.67
C GLY A 284 17.52 19.84 -23.89
N GLY A 285 17.58 18.60 -24.39
CA GLY A 285 17.22 17.41 -23.63
C GLY A 285 18.27 17.11 -22.55
N GLY A 286 17.84 16.78 -21.34
CA GLY A 286 18.77 16.58 -20.22
C GLY A 286 18.26 15.62 -19.14
N GLY A 287 19.19 15.15 -18.31
CA GLY A 287 18.87 14.36 -17.11
C GLY A 287 18.30 12.98 -17.39
N VAL A 288 18.73 12.30 -18.45
CA VAL A 288 18.26 10.95 -18.77
C VAL A 288 18.46 10.01 -17.59
N ARG A 289 17.41 9.27 -17.26
CA ARG A 289 17.47 8.15 -16.31
C ARG A 289 16.92 6.92 -17.00
N ARG A 290 17.55 5.77 -16.76
CA ARG A 290 17.15 4.48 -17.32
C ARG A 290 17.13 3.42 -16.23
N HIS A 291 16.07 2.63 -16.21
CA HIS A 291 15.88 1.55 -15.28
C HIS A 291 15.29 0.35 -16.02
N LEU A 292 15.85 -0.82 -15.73
CA LEU A 292 15.29 -2.09 -16.16
C LEU A 292 15.10 -2.96 -14.93
N THR A 293 13.85 -3.28 -14.63
CA THR A 293 13.48 -3.96 -13.38
C THR A 293 12.75 -5.26 -13.70
N ALA A 294 13.19 -6.37 -13.10
CA ALA A 294 12.47 -7.63 -13.18
C ALA A 294 11.08 -7.50 -12.53
N ARG A 295 10.09 -8.18 -13.08
CA ARG A 295 8.71 -8.05 -12.61
C ARG A 295 8.12 -9.39 -12.21
N LEU A 296 7.32 -9.33 -11.16
CA LEU A 296 6.31 -10.33 -10.87
C LEU A 296 4.94 -9.76 -11.23
N SER A 297 4.07 -10.62 -11.73
CA SER A 297 2.63 -10.37 -11.79
C SER A 297 1.97 -11.23 -10.74
N SER A 298 0.88 -10.71 -10.18
CA SER A 298 0.10 -11.41 -9.16
C SER A 298 -1.34 -11.61 -9.63
N ALA A 299 -1.96 -12.67 -9.11
CA ALA A 299 -3.38 -12.89 -9.22
C ALA A 299 -3.90 -13.37 -7.86
N SER A 300 -5.10 -12.91 -7.48
CA SER A 300 -5.78 -13.34 -6.27
C SER A 300 -6.72 -14.50 -6.59
N CYS A 301 -6.75 -15.51 -5.72
CA CYS A 301 -7.73 -16.60 -5.76
C CYS A 301 -8.19 -16.96 -4.35
N LEU A 302 -9.16 -17.86 -4.26
CA LEU A 302 -9.59 -18.48 -3.01
C LEU A 302 -8.98 -19.88 -2.91
N VAL A 303 -8.53 -20.25 -1.72
CA VAL A 303 -8.05 -21.59 -1.38
C VAL A 303 -8.80 -22.12 -0.18
N GLU A 304 -9.08 -23.43 -0.14
CA GLU A 304 -9.73 -24.03 1.03
C GLU A 304 -8.78 -23.98 2.24
N ARG A 305 -9.32 -23.67 3.43
CA ARG A 305 -8.53 -23.59 4.66
C ARG A 305 -7.77 -24.87 4.98
N ALA A 306 -8.33 -26.03 4.62
CA ALA A 306 -7.72 -27.34 4.85
C ALA A 306 -6.34 -27.48 4.17
N HIS A 307 -6.06 -26.69 3.13
CA HIS A 307 -4.75 -26.62 2.47
C HIS A 307 -3.74 -25.70 3.17
N THR A 308 -4.14 -24.99 4.22
CA THR A 308 -3.27 -24.14 5.04
C THR A 308 -3.11 -24.73 6.43
N ARG A 309 -1.90 -24.64 6.99
CA ARG A 309 -1.61 -25.03 8.37
C ARG A 309 -0.76 -23.96 9.05
N PRO A 310 -1.37 -22.85 9.50
CA PRO A 310 -0.66 -21.86 10.29
C PRO A 310 -0.02 -22.50 11.52
N ALA A 311 1.23 -22.19 11.78
CA ALA A 311 1.97 -22.71 12.93
C ALA A 311 2.87 -21.62 13.51
N ALA A 312 3.11 -21.67 14.82
CA ALA A 312 4.02 -20.80 15.52
C ALA A 312 5.23 -21.61 16.00
N ARG A 313 6.42 -21.00 15.92
CA ARG A 313 7.66 -21.55 16.46
C ARG A 313 8.38 -20.44 17.23
N LEU A 314 8.70 -20.71 18.49
CA LEU A 314 9.51 -19.84 19.31
C LEU A 314 10.99 -20.06 18.99
N PHE A 315 11.74 -18.97 18.85
CA PHE A 315 13.18 -18.98 18.71
C PHE A 315 13.77 -18.22 19.90
N ASP A 316 14.58 -18.90 20.70
CA ASP A 316 15.37 -18.26 21.75
C ASP A 316 16.69 -17.80 21.13
N VAL A 317 16.84 -16.48 20.98
CA VAL A 317 18.03 -15.87 20.37
C VAL A 317 19.22 -15.87 21.34
N TYR A 318 18.98 -16.05 22.64
CA TYR A 318 20.01 -16.02 23.69
C TYR A 318 20.46 -17.42 24.13
N ALA A 319 19.67 -18.48 23.88
CA ALA A 319 20.04 -19.85 24.21
C ALA A 319 21.32 -20.35 23.50
N THR A 320 21.69 -19.76 22.35
CA THR A 320 22.92 -20.11 21.62
C THR A 320 24.21 -19.57 22.24
N GLU A 321 24.16 -18.59 23.15
CA GLU A 321 25.35 -18.09 23.85
C GLU A 321 25.68 -18.87 25.13
N ALA A 322 24.70 -19.57 25.71
CA ALA A 322 24.92 -20.38 26.93
C ALA A 322 25.55 -21.77 26.66
N ALA A 323 25.77 -22.12 25.38
CA ALA A 323 26.31 -23.41 24.95
C ALA A 323 27.74 -23.32 24.34
N GLN A 324 28.42 -22.18 24.50
CA GLN A 324 29.85 -21.99 24.21
C GLN A 324 30.61 -21.64 25.49
#